data_AF-A0A950NRB9-F1
#
_entry.id   AF-A0A950NRB9-F1
#
_cell.length_a   1.000
_cell.length_b   1.000
_cell.length_c   1.000
_cell.angle_alpha   90.00
_cell.angle_beta   90.00
_cell.angle_gamma   90.00
#
_symmetry.space_group_name_H-M   'P 1'
#
loop_
_entity.id
_entity.type
_entity.pdbx_description
1 polymer ?
#
loop_
_entity_poly.entity_id
_entity_poly.type
_entity_poly.pdbx_seq_one_letter_code
_entity_poly.pdbx_strand_id
1 'polypeptide(L)'
;MRARSAAEAQALGELCGNVMALATAAYVIWSTVVAFGGGTIPLTRLSVDGGVAFGVLWMCLVDPLVVSIALLLAYVAVTVLTFALRLNPGPGLRDDGNAGRPLHSLP
;
A
#
# COMPACT_ATOMS: atom_id res chain seq x y z
N MET A 1 25.07 -9.47 -2.27
CA MET A 1 23.77 -9.98 -1.78
C MET A 1 22.80 -8.86 -1.35
N ARG A 2 23.20 -7.81 -0.62
CA ARG A 2 22.32 -6.69 -0.19
C ARG A 2 21.61 -5.90 -1.32
N ALA A 3 22.21 -5.81 -2.51
CA ALA A 3 21.59 -5.11 -3.64
C ALA A 3 20.37 -5.85 -4.22
N ARG A 4 20.32 -7.19 -4.06
CA ARG A 4 19.22 -8.02 -4.59
C ARG A 4 17.95 -7.88 -3.75
N SER A 5 18.10 -7.85 -2.42
CA SER A 5 16.98 -7.64 -1.49
C SER A 5 16.40 -6.23 -1.56
N ALA A 6 17.22 -5.22 -1.87
CA ALA A 6 16.74 -3.84 -2.06
C ALA A 6 15.91 -3.69 -3.34
N ALA A 7 16.34 -4.33 -4.44
CA ALA A 7 15.60 -4.33 -5.70
C ALA A 7 14.26 -5.09 -5.58
N GLU A 8 14.25 -6.22 -4.86
CA GLU A 8 13.03 -6.99 -4.59
C GLU A 8 12.03 -6.21 -3.72
N ALA A 9 12.51 -5.53 -2.68
CA ALA A 9 11.68 -4.67 -1.83
C ALA A 9 11.10 -3.47 -2.61
N GLN A 10 11.89 -2.87 -3.50
CA GLN A 10 11.43 -1.79 -4.37
C GLN A 10 10.36 -2.28 -5.35
N ALA A 11 10.57 -3.42 -6.02
CA ALA A 11 9.60 -4.00 -6.93
C ALA A 11 8.27 -4.36 -6.23
N LEU A 12 8.33 -4.86 -4.99
CA LEU A 12 7.13 -5.15 -4.20
C LEU A 12 6.36 -3.87 -3.84
N GLY A 13 7.10 -2.80 -3.50
CA GLY A 13 6.53 -1.47 -3.25
C GLY A 13 5.84 -0.89 -4.48
N GLU A 14 6.47 -0.99 -5.65
CA GLU A 14 5.90 -0.55 -6.93
C GLU A 14 4.64 -1.34 -7.30
N LEU A 15 4.66 -2.66 -7.17
CA LEU A 15 3.49 -3.50 -7.42
C LEU A 15 2.33 -3.17 -6.47
N CYS A 16 2.60 -3.01 -5.17
CA CYS A 16 1.59 -2.64 -4.18
C CYS A 16 0.98 -1.26 -4.50
N GLY A 17 1.83 -0.28 -4.83
CA GLY A 17 1.41 1.06 -5.24
C GLY A 17 0.52 1.03 -6.48
N ASN A 18 0.91 0.27 -7.51
CA ASN A 18 0.16 0.15 -8.75
C ASN A 18 -1.22 -0.50 -8.55
N VAL A 19 -1.29 -1.57 -7.75
CA VAL A 19 -2.57 -2.23 -7.42
C VAL A 19 -3.49 -1.29 -6.66
N MET A 20 -2.97 -0.57 -5.66
CA MET A 20 -3.76 0.40 -4.89
C MET A 20 -4.23 1.56 -5.77
N ALA A 21 -3.38 2.07 -6.66
CA ALA A 21 -3.76 3.12 -7.60
C ALA A 21 -4.86 2.67 -8.55
N LEU A 22 -4.76 1.46 -9.12
CA LEU A 22 -5.77 0.89 -10.01
C LEU A 22 -7.10 0.68 -9.28
N ALA A 23 -7.06 0.11 -8.07
CA ALA A 23 -8.26 -0.10 -7.25
C ALA A 23 -8.94 1.23 -6.89
N THR A 24 -8.16 2.25 -6.53
CA THR A 24 -8.68 3.59 -6.22
C THR A 24 -9.30 4.23 -7.46
N ALA A 25 -8.64 4.15 -8.62
CA ALA A 25 -9.17 4.69 -9.86
C ALA A 25 -10.49 4.02 -10.27
N ALA A 26 -10.54 2.68 -10.22
CA ALA A 26 -11.77 1.93 -10.52
C ALA A 26 -12.91 2.29 -9.57
N TYR A 27 -12.61 2.43 -8.27
CA TYR A 27 -13.58 2.85 -7.26
C TYR A 27 -14.12 4.25 -7.53
N VAL A 28 -13.22 5.22 -7.76
CA VAL A 28 -13.58 6.61 -8.05
C VAL A 28 -14.47 6.67 -9.27
N ILE A 29 -14.04 6.12 -10.41
CA ILE A 29 -14.79 6.12 -11.67
C ILE A 29 -16.21 5.56 -11.46
N TRP A 30 -16.33 4.41 -10.80
CA TRP A 30 -17.65 3.83 -10.56
C TRP A 30 -18.50 4.67 -9.62
N SER A 31 -17.92 5.22 -8.54
CA SER A 31 -18.64 6.10 -7.61
C SER A 31 -19.14 7.37 -8.30
N THR A 32 -18.35 7.93 -9.22
CA THR A 32 -18.73 9.09 -10.02
C THR A 32 -19.87 8.74 -10.98
N VAL A 33 -19.82 7.59 -11.65
CA VAL A 33 -20.93 7.11 -12.49
C VAL A 33 -22.23 7.00 -11.68
N VAL A 34 -22.17 6.43 -10.48
CA VAL A 34 -23.34 6.35 -9.57
C VAL A 34 -23.79 7.74 -9.11
N ALA A 35 -22.86 8.67 -8.87
CA ALA A 35 -23.21 10.05 -8.50
C ALA A 35 -23.96 10.78 -9.64
N PHE A 36 -23.66 10.50 -10.90
CA PHE A 36 -24.40 11.06 -12.04
C PHE A 36 -25.71 10.33 -12.33
N GLY A 37 -25.70 8.99 -12.36
CA GLY A 37 -26.83 8.17 -12.78
C GLY A 37 -27.82 7.79 -11.67
N GLY A 38 -27.43 7.97 -10.40
CA GLY A 38 -28.16 7.44 -9.26
C GLY A 38 -27.93 5.94 -9.08
N GLY A 39 -28.18 5.45 -7.87
CA GLY A 39 -28.03 4.05 -7.50
C GLY A 39 -27.23 3.87 -6.21
N THR A 40 -26.58 2.72 -6.07
CA THR A 40 -25.87 2.35 -4.85
C THR A 40 -24.37 2.51 -5.01
N ILE A 41 -23.77 3.32 -4.14
CA ILE A 41 -22.32 3.55 -4.11
C ILE A 41 -21.61 2.26 -3.68
N PRO A 42 -20.55 1.84 -4.39
CA PRO A 42 -19.77 0.66 -4.03
C PRO A 42 -19.14 0.82 -2.64
N LEU A 43 -18.96 -0.30 -1.93
CA LEU A 43 -18.42 -0.42 -0.57
C LEU A 43 -19.28 0.18 0.55
N THR A 44 -19.74 1.43 0.42
CA THR A 44 -20.57 2.09 1.44
C THR A 44 -22.02 1.65 1.40
N ARG A 45 -22.47 1.10 0.25
CA ARG A 45 -23.85 0.70 -0.02
C ARG A 45 -24.87 1.84 0.21
N LEU A 46 -24.42 3.09 0.14
CA LEU A 46 -25.29 4.25 0.23
C LEU A 46 -26.08 4.39 -1.06
N SER A 47 -27.39 4.54 -0.93
CA SER A 47 -28.26 4.81 -2.07
C SER A 47 -28.33 6.32 -2.28
N VAL A 48 -28.08 6.76 -3.50
CA VAL A 48 -28.14 8.17 -3.91
C VAL A 48 -29.03 8.32 -5.12
N ASP A 49 -29.83 9.38 -5.14
CA ASP A 49 -30.74 9.68 -6.26
C ASP A 49 -29.99 10.10 -7.53
N GLY A 50 -28.74 10.56 -7.38
CA GLY A 50 -27.90 11.02 -8.47
C GLY A 50 -28.33 12.36 -9.06
N GLY A 51 -27.61 12.80 -10.09
CA GLY A 51 -27.92 14.02 -10.84
C GLY A 51 -26.70 14.85 -11.18
N VAL A 52 -26.82 15.76 -12.16
CA VAL A 52 -25.67 16.51 -12.70
C VAL A 52 -25.00 17.39 -11.64
N ALA A 53 -25.79 18.14 -10.85
CA ALA A 53 -25.24 19.01 -9.80
C ALA A 53 -24.52 18.19 -8.71
N PHE A 54 -25.09 17.04 -8.32
CA PHE A 54 -24.48 16.14 -7.34
C PHE A 54 -23.22 15.47 -7.91
N GLY A 55 -23.24 15.00 -9.16
CA GLY A 55 -22.08 14.43 -9.83
C GLY A 55 -20.92 15.40 -9.98
N VAL A 56 -21.18 16.68 -10.31
CA VAL A 56 -20.15 17.73 -10.35
C VAL A 56 -19.60 18.02 -8.95
N LEU A 57 -20.46 18.13 -7.93
CA LEU A 57 -20.03 18.29 -6.54
C LEU A 57 -19.15 17.11 -6.09
N TRP A 58 -19.54 15.90 -6.46
CA TRP A 58 -18.83 14.66 -6.16
C TRP A 58 -17.43 14.65 -6.78
N MET A 59 -17.33 14.98 -8.08
CA MET A 59 -16.04 15.11 -8.78
C MET A 59 -15.12 16.17 -8.14
N CYS A 60 -15.68 17.30 -7.71
CA CYS A 60 -14.87 18.40 -7.18
C CYS A 60 -14.45 18.22 -5.72
N LEU A 61 -15.21 17.48 -4.91
CA LEU A 61 -14.96 17.34 -3.47
C LEU A 61 -14.67 15.90 -3.06
N VAL A 62 -15.55 14.97 -3.43
CA VAL A 62 -15.49 13.60 -2.92
C VAL A 62 -14.37 12.82 -3.59
N ASP A 63 -14.24 12.88 -4.91
CA ASP A 63 -13.17 12.20 -5.65
C ASP A 63 -11.76 12.58 -5.16
N PRO A 64 -11.38 13.87 -5.05
CA PRO A 64 -10.06 14.24 -4.52
C PRO A 64 -9.88 13.88 -3.04
N LEU A 65 -10.95 13.87 -2.24
CA LEU A 65 -10.90 13.46 -0.85
C LEU A 65 -10.67 11.94 -0.73
N VAL A 66 -11.34 11.13 -1.54
CA VAL A 66 -11.14 9.67 -1.61
C VAL A 66 -9.72 9.35 -2.06
N VAL A 67 -9.21 10.01 -3.10
CA VAL A 67 -7.83 9.82 -3.57
C VAL A 67 -6.81 10.22 -2.49
N SER A 68 -7.05 11.31 -1.77
CA SER A 68 -6.18 11.76 -0.66
C SER A 68 -6.15 10.76 0.49
N ILE A 69 -7.30 10.20 0.86
CA ILE A 69 -7.38 9.15 1.90
C ILE A 69 -6.68 7.88 1.43
N ALA A 70 -6.87 7.47 0.18
CA ALA A 70 -6.20 6.28 -0.37
C ALA A 70 -4.67 6.43 -0.37
N LEU A 71 -4.16 7.60 -0.74
CA LEU A 71 -2.72 7.94 -0.66
C LEU A 71 -2.20 7.89 0.77
N LEU A 72 -2.95 8.46 1.72
CA LEU A 72 -2.58 8.43 3.13
C LEU A 72 -2.52 6.98 3.66
N LEU A 73 -3.51 6.16 3.33
CA LEU A 73 -3.55 4.74 3.71
C LEU A 73 -2.38 3.95 3.11
N ALA A 74 -2.05 4.21 1.84
CA ALA A 74 -0.89 3.59 1.20
C ALA A 74 0.42 3.96 1.92
N TYR A 75 0.60 5.23 2.28
CA TYR A 75 1.77 5.67 3.02
C TYR A 75 1.88 5.02 4.41
N VAL A 76 0.77 4.97 5.15
CA VAL A 76 0.72 4.31 6.46
C VAL A 76 1.03 2.82 6.32
N ALA A 77 0.45 2.13 5.34
CA ALA A 77 0.69 0.70 5.11
C ALA A 77 2.16 0.41 4.83
N VAL A 78 2.80 1.18 3.95
CA VAL A 78 4.24 1.03 3.63
C VAL A 78 5.10 1.32 4.85
N THR A 79 4.77 2.36 5.63
CA THR A 79 5.51 2.72 6.84
C THR A 79 5.44 1.63 7.89
N VAL A 80 4.24 1.11 8.16
CA VAL A 80 4.01 0.01 9.12
C VAL A 80 4.72 -1.26 8.67
N LEU A 81 4.62 -1.63 7.39
CA LEU A 81 5.32 -2.79 6.84
C LEU A 81 6.83 -2.66 6.99
N THR A 82 7.38 -1.49 6.69
CA THR A 82 8.81 -1.20 6.85
C THR A 82 9.24 -1.32 8.31
N PHE A 83 8.44 -0.81 9.24
CA PHE A 83 8.71 -0.91 10.67
C PHE A 83 8.66 -2.36 11.16
N ALA A 84 7.65 -3.12 10.75
CA ALA A 84 7.50 -4.54 11.10
C ALA A 84 8.68 -5.38 10.61
N LEU A 85 9.15 -5.15 9.37
CA LEU A 85 10.32 -5.83 8.80
C LEU A 85 11.63 -5.47 9.51
N ARG A 86 11.75 -4.25 10.05
CA ARG A 86 12.92 -3.85 10.85
C ARG A 86 12.95 -4.51 12.23
N LEU A 87 11.78 -4.74 12.83
CA LEU A 87 11.68 -5.39 14.14
C LEU A 87 11.81 -6.91 14.08
N ASN A 88 11.48 -7.53 12.95
CA ASN A 88 11.59 -8.98 12.75
C ASN A 88 12.51 -9.30 11.56
N PRO A 89 13.84 -9.09 11.70
CA PRO A 89 14.78 -9.57 10.70
C PRO A 89 14.65 -11.09 10.66
N GLY A 90 14.19 -11.63 9.53
CA GLY A 90 13.98 -13.08 9.38
C GLY A 90 15.22 -13.90 9.79
N PRO A 91 15.06 -15.21 10.04
CA PRO A 91 16.04 -16.06 10.74
C PRO A 91 17.42 -16.24 10.07
N GLY A 92 17.72 -15.55 8.97
CA GLY A 92 19.00 -15.62 8.23
C GLY A 92 20.06 -14.58 8.62
N LEU A 93 19.88 -13.84 9.71
CA LEU A 93 20.82 -12.80 10.19
C LEU A 93 21.26 -13.03 11.64
N ARG A 94 21.25 -14.29 12.10
CA ARG A 94 22.07 -14.68 13.24
C ARG A 94 23.52 -14.69 12.76
N ASP A 95 24.28 -13.70 13.23
CA ASP A 95 25.74 -13.75 13.27
C ASP A 95 26.16 -15.11 13.84
N ASP A 96 26.66 -16.00 12.99
CA ASP A 96 27.55 -17.07 13.44
C ASP A 96 28.84 -16.37 13.87
N GLY A 97 28.83 -15.96 15.14
CA GLY A 97 29.93 -15.30 15.80
C GLY A 97 31.23 -16.05 15.53
N ASN A 98 32.13 -15.36 14.84
CA ASN A 98 33.55 -15.54 14.99
C ASN A 98 33.94 -15.26 16.46
N ALA A 99 33.62 -16.20 17.34
CA ALA A 99 34.12 -16.27 18.71
C ALA A 99 35.29 -17.25 18.69
N GLY A 100 36.49 -16.69 18.86
CA GLY A 100 37.74 -17.36 18.57
C GLY A 100 38.11 -18.52 19.50
N ARG A 101 38.89 -19.43 18.87
CA ARG A 101 40.06 -20.16 19.38
C ARG A 101 39.81 -21.27 20.42
N PRO A 102 40.76 -22.21 20.64
CA PRO A 102 42.07 -22.43 20.01
C PRO A 102 42.29 -23.88 19.52
N LEU A 103 43.17 -24.11 18.53
CA LEU A 103 43.82 -25.42 18.39
C LEU A 103 45.33 -25.22 18.43
N HIS A 104 45.81 -25.21 19.67
CA HIS A 104 47.20 -25.37 20.03
C HIS A 104 47.40 -26.87 20.32
N SER A 105 48.04 -27.61 19.43
CA SER A 105 48.83 -28.84 19.69
C SER A 105 49.21 -29.46 18.34
N LEU A 106 50.40 -29.18 17.80
CA LEU A 106 51.69 -29.86 18.09
C LEU A 106 52.03 -30.89 16.97
N PRO A 107 53.29 -31.28 16.84
CA PRO A 107 54.20 -31.08 15.70
C PRO A 107 53.96 -31.96 14.46
#